data_AF-A0A960D2U2-F1
#
_entry.id   AF-A0A960D2U2-F1
#
_cell.length_a   1.000
_cell.length_b   1.000
_cell.length_c   1.000
_cell.angle_alpha   90.00
_cell.angle_beta   90.00
_cell.angle_gamma   90.00
#
_symmetry.space_group_name_H-M   'P 1'
#
loop_
_entity.id
_entity.type
_entity.pdbx_description
1 polymer ?
#
loop_
_entity_poly.entity_id
_entity_poly.type
_entity_poly.pdbx_seq_one_letter_code
_entity_poly.pdbx_strand_id
1 'polypeptide(L)' 'EDLLDHITSGVRSTCTYVGAATIAELHERVVLGVQSAAGFAEGHPLPTGW' A
#
# COMPACT_ATOMS: atom_id res chain seq x y z
N GLU A 1 13.39 14.43 0.17
CA GLU A 1 13.46 12.98 -0.10
C GLU A 1 13.57 12.77 -1.59
N ASP A 2 14.38 11.81 -1.99
CA ASP A 2 14.46 11.40 -3.39
C ASP A 2 13.38 10.37 -3.74
N LEU A 3 13.32 9.95 -5.00
CA LEU A 3 12.33 8.99 -5.49
C LEU A 3 12.41 7.64 -4.75
N LEU A 4 13.62 7.20 -4.37
CA LEU A 4 13.83 5.93 -3.68
C LEU A 4 13.33 6.01 -2.24
N ASP A 5 13.55 7.13 -1.57
CA ASP A 5 12.99 7.37 -0.24
C ASP A 5 11.46 7.32 -0.26
N HIS A 6 10.83 7.96 -1.25
CA HIS A 6 9.37 7.96 -1.37
C HIS A 6 8.83 6.54 -1.58
N ILE A 7 9.40 5.77 -2.50
CA ILE A 7 9.00 4.37 -2.77
C ILE A 7 9.20 3.51 -1.51
N THR A 8 10.36 3.60 -0.88
CA THR A 8 10.68 2.77 0.30
C THR A 8 9.84 3.15 1.52
N SER A 9 9.43 4.41 1.67
CA SER A 9 8.49 4.84 2.70
C SER A 9 7.12 4.16 2.55
N GLY A 10 6.60 4.05 1.32
CA GLY A 10 5.36 3.35 1.02
C GLY A 10 5.42 1.86 1.40
N VAL A 11 6.51 1.18 1.03
CA VAL A 11 6.73 -0.23 1.39
C VAL A 11 6.78 -0.42 2.92
N ARG A 12 7.48 0.46 3.66
CA ARG A 12 7.53 0.40 5.13
C ARG A 12 6.17 0.62 5.78
N SER A 13 5.36 1.51 5.23
CA SER A 13 3.97 1.72 5.66
C SER A 13 3.14 0.44 5.49
N THR A 14 3.21 -0.20 4.32
CA THR A 14 2.54 -1.50 4.07
C THR A 14 2.99 -2.58 5.04
N CYS A 15 4.30 -2.71 5.30
CA CYS A 15 4.83 -3.65 6.30
C CYS A 15 4.20 -3.43 7.69
N THR A 16 3.95 -2.17 8.07
CA THR A 16 3.32 -1.82 9.34
C THR A 16 1.87 -2.32 9.40
N TYR A 17 1.09 -2.10 8.33
CA TYR A 17 -0.29 -2.60 8.25
C TYR A 17 -0.39 -4.13 8.28
N VAL A 18 0.56 -4.83 7.66
CA VAL A 18 0.60 -6.30 7.61
C VAL A 18 1.19 -6.90 8.91
N GLY A 19 1.90 -6.11 9.72
CA GLY A 19 2.63 -6.62 10.88
C GLY A 19 3.89 -7.41 10.48
N ALA A 20 4.59 -6.96 9.44
CA ALA A 20 5.83 -7.55 8.95
C ALA A 20 7.03 -6.66 9.30
N ALA A 21 8.13 -7.25 9.78
CA ALA A 21 9.40 -6.58 10.02
C ALA A 21 10.38 -6.74 8.85
N THR A 22 10.12 -7.69 7.94
CA THR A 22 10.97 -7.97 6.78
C THR A 22 10.15 -8.18 5.51
N ILE A 23 10.79 -8.08 4.34
CA ILE A 23 10.14 -8.35 3.04
C ILE A 23 9.70 -9.82 2.91
N ALA A 24 10.45 -10.76 3.48
CA ALA A 24 10.07 -12.16 3.49
C ALA A 24 8.77 -12.38 4.30
N GLU A 25 8.70 -11.78 5.50
CA GLU A 25 7.48 -11.82 6.31
C GLU A 25 6.30 -11.12 5.62
N LEU A 26 6.55 -10.01 4.90
CA LEU A 26 5.51 -9.34 4.13
C LEU A 26 4.94 -10.29 3.07
N HIS A 27 5.81 -10.96 2.31
CA HIS A 27 5.39 -11.91 1.28
C HIS A 27 4.62 -13.11 1.86
N GLU A 28 4.98 -13.59 3.04
CA GLU A 28 4.32 -14.71 3.71
C GLU A 28 2.96 -14.34 4.32
N ARG A 29 2.84 -13.12 4.87
CA ARG A 29 1.68 -12.72 5.69
C ARG A 29 0.65 -11.88 4.94
N VAL A 30 1.04 -11.21 3.85
CA VAL A 30 0.13 -10.31 3.14
C VAL A 30 -1.05 -11.08 2.54
N VAL A 31 -2.25 -10.53 2.72
CA VAL A 31 -3.46 -11.02 2.05
C VAL A 31 -3.89 -9.98 1.04
N LEU A 32 -4.05 -10.39 -0.21
CA LEU A 32 -4.47 -9.53 -1.30
C LEU A 32 -5.96 -9.73 -1.59
N GLY A 33 -6.71 -8.63 -1.62
CA GLY A 33 -8.09 -8.59 -2.09
C GLY A 33 -8.13 -8.27 -3.59
N VAL A 34 -9.09 -8.87 -4.31
CA VAL A 34 -9.42 -8.45 -5.69
C VAL A 34 -10.51 -7.40 -5.61
N GLN A 35 -10.29 -6.26 -6.26
CA GLN A 35 -11.26 -5.17 -6.33
C GLN A 35 -11.92 -5.11 -7.71
N SER A 36 -13.18 -4.67 -7.75
CA SER A 36 -13.82 -4.26 -9.00
C SER A 36 -13.26 -2.92 -9.47
N ALA A 37 -13.53 -2.55 -10.72
CA ALA A 37 -13.14 -1.25 -11.25
C ALA A 37 -13.73 -0.08 -10.43
N ALA A 38 -14.96 -0.24 -9.92
CA ALA A 38 -15.58 0.76 -9.06
C ALA A 38 -14.86 0.90 -7.70
N GLY A 39 -14.47 -0.22 -7.08
CA GLY A 39 -13.71 -0.19 -5.82
C GLY A 39 -12.29 0.38 -5.99
N PHE A 40 -11.66 0.18 -7.15
CA PHE A 40 -10.40 0.85 -7.46
C PHE A 40 -10.58 2.37 -7.62
N ALA A 41 -11.64 2.79 -8.30
CA ALA A 41 -11.97 4.20 -8.47
C ALA A 41 -12.28 4.91 -7.14
N GLU A 42 -12.92 4.22 -6.19
CA GLU A 42 -13.21 4.74 -4.85
C GLU A 42 -11.94 5.09 -4.06
N GLY A 43 -10.85 4.32 -4.23
CA GLY A 43 -9.59 4.55 -3.54
C GLY A 43 -8.74 5.69 -4.12
N HIS A 44 -9.12 6.25 -5.27
CA HIS A 44 -8.38 7.36 -5.87
C HIS A 44 -8.67 8.68 -5.15
N PRO A 45 -7.63 9.51 -4.94
CA PRO A 45 -7.84 10.86 -4.42
C PRO A 45 -8.74 11.66 -5.36
N LEU A 46 -9.78 12.28 -4.82
CA LEU A 46 -10.70 13.10 -5.61
C LEU A 46 -10.04 14.44 -5.99
N PRO A 47 -10.36 14.99 -7.18
CA PRO A 47 -9.83 16.30 -7.60
C PRO A 47 -10.20 17.46 -6.66
N THR A 48 -11.32 17.33 -5.94
CA THR A 48 -11.80 18.31 -4.96
C THR A 48 -12.54 17.60 -3.82
N GLY A 49 -12.19 17.90 -2.57
CA GLY A 49 -12.91 17.41 -1.39
C GLY A 49 -12.41 16.08 -0.82
N TRP A 50 -13.25 15.47 0.03
CA TRP A 50 -13.16 14.08 0.49
C TRP A 50 -14.04 13.20 -0.39
#